data_AF-A0AAJ0BF42-F1
#
_entry.id   AF-A0AAJ0BF42-F1
#
_cell.length_a   1.000
_cell.length_b   1.000
_cell.length_c   1.000
_cell.angle_alpha   90.00
_cell.angle_beta   90.00
_cell.angle_gamma   90.00
#
_symmetry.space_group_name_H-M   'P 1'
#
loop_
_entity.id
_entity.type
_entity.pdbx_description
1 polymer ?
#
loop_
_entity_poly.entity_id
_entity_poly.type
_entity_poly.pdbx_seq_one_letter_code
_entity_poly.pdbx_strand_id
1 'polypeptide(L)'
;MTTLEHVLAIQKRDNILQAPSPPSQLPPQKDISRKTTTPPTLQITLQNNTTSSTVFAYITGLDLQNSNAVFILSSDGLTPYHPPSPAQTLTPLSANCHIALGAPGTSRTVTIPQLAGGRIWFCVNSRLSFFVNPGPALVEPSVMNPSDPNYQLQWSFAEFTYNDLQLFANISYVDFVSLPISLALTSSDPTVPVQLVPGMEPSGLDAVCAQLRDQHNIDGADWDRLVVSGPGGGNLRALSPNAAINLFAPQGTNLFGGYYEPYVTSVWVKYTTDTLSVDTQAQWGTVQGTVTDGKLTFPGVGAFPPPSTQDIFSCSTGAFGFYPDNTAEMGNITARLAAAFNRSTLLFNANQPDGEVVDRFYTERITNHYSRIVHGVNALGRGYAFPYDDVAARDEDNVAGTVAGGAPGVFVVAVGGSAVVPGGWEAASTQGVDQRVVDGDGNGARAWLARLWNGGQKEKDGSGLVTPRTSSSPPPESIVPPGTEQAAAEKMEAMAEREAREAERAAQGGGGQTQDKEGEKREAEEGTAGDTRPETRGGDALVRLKMAWLAVVVTVLALWLPAYQAALWGFGLVVLLFRGKRGG
;
A
#
# COMPACT_ATOMS: atom_id res chain seq x y z
N MET A 1 -9.18 27.73 13.28
CA MET A 1 -8.97 28.20 11.89
C MET A 1 -8.39 27.05 11.10
N THR A 2 -8.79 26.88 9.85
CA THR A 2 -8.29 25.80 8.98
C THR A 2 -7.53 26.41 7.81
N THR A 3 -6.31 25.92 7.57
CA THR A 3 -5.52 26.25 6.38
C THR A 3 -5.96 25.39 5.20
N LEU A 4 -5.49 25.72 3.99
CA LEU A 4 -5.69 24.86 2.81
C LEU A 4 -5.16 23.44 3.08
N GLU A 5 -3.94 23.33 3.63
CA GLU A 5 -3.34 22.05 3.99
C GLU A 5 -4.21 21.24 4.98
N HIS A 6 -4.77 21.90 6.00
CA HIS A 6 -5.69 21.25 6.92
C HIS A 6 -6.94 20.72 6.24
N VAL A 7 -7.57 21.47 5.34
CA VAL A 7 -8.80 20.98 4.68
C VAL A 7 -8.51 19.89 3.65
N LEU A 8 -7.34 19.91 3.00
CA LEU A 8 -6.91 18.82 2.12
C LEU A 8 -6.58 17.54 2.91
N ALA A 9 -6.02 17.66 4.11
CA ALA A 9 -5.86 16.52 5.01
C ALA A 9 -7.21 15.92 5.44
N ILE A 10 -8.21 16.77 5.72
CA ILE A 10 -9.59 16.34 6.02
C ILE A 10 -10.21 15.63 4.80
N GLN A 11 -10.04 16.16 3.58
CA GLN A 11 -10.53 15.51 2.36
C GLN A 11 -9.98 14.09 2.23
N LYS A 12 -8.66 13.91 2.42
CA LYS A 12 -8.01 12.61 2.33
C LYS A 12 -8.51 11.63 3.41
N ARG A 13 -8.67 12.10 4.65
CA ARG A 13 -9.06 11.24 5.78
C ARG A 13 -10.55 10.90 5.78
N ASP A 14 -11.38 11.90 5.54
CA ASP A 14 -12.82 11.84 5.82
C ASP A 14 -13.67 11.83 4.53
N ASN A 15 -13.06 11.98 3.36
CA ASN A 15 -13.76 12.21 2.08
C ASN A 15 -14.70 13.43 2.14
N ILE A 16 -14.30 14.45 2.90
CA ILE A 16 -15.02 15.72 3.04
C ILE A 16 -14.17 16.86 2.50
N LEU A 17 -14.62 17.46 1.40
CA LEU A 17 -13.96 18.62 0.80
C LEU A 17 -14.69 19.90 1.21
N GLN A 18 -13.99 20.77 1.93
CA GLN A 18 -14.54 22.03 2.44
C GLN A 18 -13.55 23.18 2.28
N ALA A 19 -14.07 24.40 2.18
CA ALA A 19 -13.24 25.59 2.12
C ALA A 19 -12.53 25.84 3.46
N PRO A 20 -11.30 26.38 3.47
CA PRO A 20 -10.66 26.87 4.68
C PRO A 20 -11.45 28.03 5.29
N SER A 21 -11.52 28.10 6.63
CA SER A 21 -12.17 29.25 7.29
C SER A 21 -11.27 30.49 7.22
N PRO A 22 -11.80 31.67 6.82
CA PRO A 22 -10.98 32.86 6.64
C PRO A 22 -10.32 33.32 7.95
N PRO A 23 -9.12 33.92 7.89
CA PRO A 23 -8.44 34.44 9.07
C PRO A 23 -9.19 35.66 9.63
N SER A 24 -9.29 35.74 10.96
CA SER A 24 -9.59 37.00 11.64
C SER A 24 -8.37 37.92 11.53
N GLN A 25 -8.37 38.79 10.51
CA GLN A 25 -7.35 39.82 10.18
C GLN A 25 -5.92 39.30 9.94
N LEU A 26 -5.42 39.46 8.70
CA LEU A 26 -4.00 39.32 8.38
C LEU A 26 -3.39 40.69 8.02
N PRO A 27 -2.13 40.96 8.42
CA PRO A 27 -1.34 42.06 7.86
C PRO A 27 -1.01 41.79 6.39
N PRO A 28 -0.74 42.84 5.58
CA PRO A 28 -0.50 42.71 4.15
C PRO A 28 0.76 41.88 3.88
N GLN A 29 0.60 40.83 3.08
CA GLN A 29 1.69 39.99 2.61
C GLN A 29 2.42 40.73 1.47
N LYS A 30 3.76 40.81 1.56
CA LYS A 30 4.62 41.48 0.57
C LYS A 30 4.60 40.71 -0.76
N ASP A 31 4.31 41.41 -1.86
CA ASP A 31 4.48 40.93 -3.22
C ASP A 31 5.95 40.55 -3.48
N ILE A 32 6.18 39.28 -3.77
CA ILE A 32 7.43 38.78 -4.34
C ILE A 32 7.13 38.48 -5.81
N SER A 33 7.89 39.07 -6.72
CA SER A 33 7.75 38.92 -8.17
C SER A 33 7.86 37.46 -8.59
N ARG A 34 6.72 36.78 -8.78
CA ARG A 34 6.64 35.39 -9.23
C ARG A 34 6.17 35.36 -10.67
N LYS A 35 6.96 34.78 -11.59
CA LYS A 35 6.52 34.55 -12.97
C LYS A 35 6.78 33.12 -13.42
N THR A 36 5.82 32.27 -13.12
CA THR A 36 5.17 31.36 -14.06
C THR A 36 3.68 31.46 -13.75
N THR A 37 2.86 31.69 -14.77
CA THR A 37 1.40 31.81 -14.65
C THR A 37 0.80 30.83 -15.63
N THR A 38 0.42 29.64 -15.15
CA THR A 38 -0.43 28.74 -15.93
C THR A 38 -1.70 29.49 -16.37
N PRO A 39 -2.34 29.09 -17.48
CA PRO A 39 -3.61 29.69 -17.86
C PRO A 39 -4.68 29.59 -16.75
N PRO A 40 -5.66 30.52 -16.66
CA PRO A 40 -6.70 30.46 -15.64
C PRO A 40 -7.59 29.21 -15.75
N THR A 41 -7.57 28.53 -16.89
CA THR A 41 -8.29 27.28 -17.12
C THR A 41 -7.39 26.22 -17.73
N LEU A 42 -7.73 24.95 -17.51
CA LEU A 42 -7.07 23.81 -18.13
C LEU A 42 -8.11 22.98 -18.89
N GLN A 43 -7.77 22.61 -20.13
CA GLN A 43 -8.51 21.61 -20.88
C GLN A 43 -8.00 20.21 -20.52
N ILE A 44 -8.92 19.31 -20.20
CA ILE A 44 -8.64 17.91 -19.89
C ILE A 44 -9.41 17.04 -20.88
N THR A 45 -8.74 16.07 -21.48
CA THR A 45 -9.38 15.05 -22.31
C THR A 45 -9.65 13.82 -21.46
N LEU A 46 -10.93 13.51 -21.25
CA LEU A 46 -11.39 12.32 -20.54
C LEU A 46 -11.67 11.22 -21.57
N GLN A 47 -11.09 10.04 -21.40
CA GLN A 47 -11.25 8.93 -22.37
C GLN A 47 -11.89 7.70 -21.74
N ASN A 48 -12.78 7.07 -22.51
CA ASN A 48 -13.37 5.79 -22.15
C ASN A 48 -12.63 4.65 -22.85
N ASN A 49 -11.67 4.02 -22.16
CA ASN A 49 -10.98 2.82 -22.63
C ASN A 49 -11.58 1.54 -22.01
N THR A 50 -12.74 1.65 -21.35
CA THR A 50 -13.47 0.49 -20.82
C THR A 50 -14.20 -0.25 -21.94
N THR A 51 -14.80 -1.38 -21.62
CA THR A 51 -15.70 -2.11 -22.53
C THR A 51 -17.16 -1.63 -22.46
N SER A 52 -17.48 -0.68 -21.59
CA SER A 52 -18.84 -0.18 -21.37
C SER A 52 -19.11 1.12 -22.12
N SER A 53 -20.34 1.26 -22.65
CA SER A 53 -20.85 2.54 -23.18
C SER A 53 -21.48 3.43 -22.11
N THR A 54 -21.54 2.95 -20.87
CA THR A 54 -22.15 3.65 -19.74
C THR A 54 -21.05 4.01 -18.74
N VAL A 55 -20.33 5.09 -19.02
CA VAL A 55 -19.27 5.60 -18.14
C VAL A 55 -19.51 7.07 -17.85
N PHE A 56 -19.48 7.43 -16.58
CA PHE A 56 -19.63 8.80 -16.11
C PHE A 56 -18.36 9.26 -15.41
N ALA A 57 -17.95 10.48 -15.71
CA ALA A 57 -16.88 11.18 -15.04
C ALA A 57 -17.40 12.34 -14.19
N TYR A 58 -16.60 12.75 -13.21
CA TYR A 58 -16.86 13.89 -12.33
C TYR A 58 -15.54 14.57 -12.00
N ILE A 59 -15.55 15.89 -11.79
CA ILE A 59 -14.36 16.62 -11.35
C ILE A 59 -14.72 17.47 -10.14
N THR A 60 -14.08 17.23 -9.00
CA THR A 60 -14.24 17.97 -7.75
C THR A 60 -12.94 18.73 -7.43
N GLY A 61 -13.02 19.75 -6.56
CA GLY A 61 -11.84 20.49 -6.09
C GLY A 61 -12.21 21.74 -5.29
N LEU A 62 -11.21 22.50 -4.87
CA LEU A 62 -11.36 23.86 -4.33
C LEU A 62 -10.95 24.87 -5.39
N ASP A 63 -11.87 25.74 -5.77
CA ASP A 63 -11.65 26.78 -6.78
C ASP A 63 -10.74 27.89 -6.26
N LEU A 64 -9.47 27.84 -6.67
CA LEU A 64 -8.44 28.78 -6.25
C LEU A 64 -8.74 30.21 -6.72
N GLN A 65 -9.53 30.36 -7.78
CA GLN A 65 -9.95 31.65 -8.32
C GLN A 65 -11.25 32.15 -7.68
N ASN A 66 -11.93 31.32 -6.88
CA ASN A 66 -13.15 31.67 -6.16
C ASN A 66 -13.00 31.43 -4.65
N SER A 67 -11.94 31.97 -4.05
CA SER A 67 -11.69 31.92 -2.59
C SER A 67 -11.69 30.50 -2.00
N ASN A 68 -11.20 29.52 -2.74
CA ASN A 68 -11.22 28.09 -2.38
C ASN A 68 -12.65 27.55 -2.18
N ALA A 69 -13.63 28.07 -2.92
CA ALA A 69 -15.00 27.55 -2.88
C ALA A 69 -15.02 26.08 -3.32
N VAL A 70 -15.83 25.27 -2.64
CA VAL A 70 -16.12 23.89 -3.04
C VAL A 70 -16.65 23.89 -4.46
N PHE A 71 -16.00 23.13 -5.33
CA PHE A 71 -16.30 23.04 -6.75
C PHE A 71 -16.63 21.60 -7.15
N ILE A 72 -17.61 21.47 -8.04
CA ILE A 72 -17.78 20.30 -8.88
C ILE A 72 -18.17 20.75 -10.29
N LEU A 73 -17.66 20.06 -11.32
CA LEU A 73 -17.95 20.42 -12.71
C LEU A 73 -19.33 19.92 -13.14
N SER A 74 -20.11 20.81 -13.77
CA SER A 74 -21.42 20.46 -14.32
C SER A 74 -21.32 19.43 -15.45
N SER A 75 -22.41 18.71 -15.70
CA SER A 75 -22.47 17.62 -16.70
C SER A 75 -22.20 18.04 -18.15
N ASP A 76 -22.18 19.34 -18.46
CA ASP A 76 -21.74 19.86 -19.77
C ASP A 76 -20.22 19.78 -19.97
N GLY A 77 -19.46 19.65 -18.89
CA GLY A 77 -17.99 19.62 -18.91
C GLY A 77 -17.35 21.02 -18.99
N LEU A 78 -18.12 22.08 -18.78
CA LEU A 78 -17.66 23.47 -18.92
C LEU A 78 -18.06 24.36 -17.74
N THR A 79 -19.27 24.19 -17.19
CA THR A 79 -19.82 25.14 -16.23
C THR A 79 -19.38 24.80 -14.80
N PRO A 80 -18.62 25.68 -14.11
CA PRO A 80 -18.36 25.56 -12.68
C PRO A 80 -19.67 25.52 -11.88
N TYR A 81 -19.81 24.54 -10.99
CA TYR A 81 -20.89 24.52 -10.00
C TYR A 81 -20.28 24.55 -8.60
N HIS A 82 -20.65 25.58 -7.84
CA HIS A 82 -20.29 25.74 -6.43
C HIS A 82 -21.54 25.49 -5.58
N PRO A 83 -21.68 24.30 -4.95
CA PRO A 83 -22.88 23.97 -4.21
C PRO A 83 -23.12 24.95 -3.05
N PRO A 84 -24.36 25.45 -2.85
CA PRO A 84 -24.67 26.30 -1.71
C PRO A 84 -24.58 25.50 -0.40
N SER A 85 -24.39 26.19 0.73
CA SER A 85 -24.49 25.54 2.05
C SER A 85 -25.94 25.11 2.32
N PRO A 86 -26.23 23.80 2.47
CA PRO A 86 -27.55 23.33 2.86
C PRO A 86 -27.77 23.51 4.38
N ALA A 87 -29.02 23.32 4.82
CA ALA A 87 -29.38 23.30 6.23
C ALA A 87 -29.13 21.92 6.89
N GLN A 88 -29.22 20.84 6.12
CA GLN A 88 -29.07 19.46 6.60
C GLN A 88 -27.81 18.83 6.03
N THR A 89 -27.22 17.91 6.77
CA THR A 89 -26.14 17.05 6.28
C THR A 89 -26.67 16.07 5.23
N LEU A 90 -25.77 15.55 4.40
CA LEU A 90 -26.05 14.58 3.35
C LEU A 90 -27.15 15.08 2.37
N THR A 91 -27.17 16.38 2.08
CA THR A 91 -28.09 16.95 1.09
C THR A 91 -27.59 16.63 -0.32
N PRO A 92 -28.38 15.99 -1.21
CA PRO A 92 -27.96 15.71 -2.58
C PRO A 92 -27.61 16.98 -3.37
N LEU A 93 -26.72 16.87 -4.35
CA LEU A 93 -26.45 17.97 -5.29
C LEU A 93 -27.73 18.39 -6.02
N SER A 94 -27.93 19.70 -6.16
CA SER A 94 -29.07 20.23 -6.92
C SER A 94 -28.81 20.35 -8.42
N ALA A 95 -27.54 20.25 -8.85
CA ALA A 95 -27.14 20.29 -10.25
C ALA A 95 -26.70 18.91 -10.77
N ASN A 96 -26.97 18.65 -12.05
CA ASN A 96 -26.48 17.46 -12.73
C ASN A 96 -24.98 17.60 -13.05
N CYS A 97 -24.16 16.78 -12.40
CA CYS A 97 -22.71 16.74 -12.56
C CYS A 97 -22.21 15.44 -13.23
N HIS A 98 -23.10 14.67 -13.86
CA HIS A 98 -22.78 13.40 -14.52
C HIS A 98 -22.21 13.63 -15.93
N ILE A 99 -20.88 13.67 -16.09
CA ILE A 99 -20.23 13.86 -17.40
C ILE A 99 -20.18 12.50 -18.12
N ALA A 100 -21.14 12.22 -19.00
CA ALA A 100 -21.12 11.00 -19.82
C ALA A 100 -19.94 10.99 -20.79
N LEU A 101 -19.18 9.88 -20.84
CA LEU A 101 -18.05 9.71 -21.75
C LEU A 101 -18.43 9.09 -23.10
N GLY A 102 -19.49 8.27 -23.15
CA GLY A 102 -19.95 7.60 -24.36
C GLY A 102 -19.42 6.17 -24.52
N ALA A 103 -19.38 5.67 -25.75
CA ALA A 103 -18.96 4.32 -26.11
C ALA A 103 -17.45 4.07 -25.86
N PRO A 104 -16.99 2.81 -25.81
CA PRO A 104 -15.56 2.51 -25.82
C PRO A 104 -14.80 3.25 -26.93
N GLY A 105 -13.62 3.79 -26.61
CA GLY A 105 -12.77 4.56 -27.51
C GLY A 105 -13.17 6.03 -27.69
N THR A 106 -14.28 6.49 -27.09
CA THR A 106 -14.66 7.91 -27.18
C THR A 106 -13.86 8.77 -26.19
N SER A 107 -13.71 10.03 -26.55
CA SER A 107 -13.09 11.06 -25.73
C SER A 107 -14.05 12.23 -25.52
N ARG A 108 -13.94 12.88 -24.37
CA ARG A 108 -14.66 14.10 -24.04
C ARG A 108 -13.72 15.14 -23.45
N THR A 109 -13.64 16.30 -24.09
CA THR A 109 -12.87 17.43 -23.56
C THR A 109 -13.72 18.20 -22.56
N VAL A 110 -13.12 18.53 -21.41
CA VAL A 110 -13.72 19.33 -20.35
C VAL A 110 -12.77 20.49 -20.00
N THR A 111 -13.31 21.55 -19.40
CA THR A 111 -12.52 22.71 -18.97
C THR A 111 -12.75 22.96 -17.49
N ILE A 112 -11.65 23.13 -16.74
CA ILE A 112 -11.67 23.42 -15.30
C ILE A 112 -10.96 24.75 -15.01
N PRO A 113 -11.29 25.44 -13.91
CA PRO A 113 -10.44 26.51 -13.38
C PRO A 113 -9.18 25.92 -12.71
N GLN A 114 -8.33 26.78 -12.18
CA GLN A 114 -7.32 26.40 -11.18
C GLN A 114 -8.00 25.80 -9.93
N LEU A 115 -7.63 24.57 -9.59
CA LEU A 115 -8.21 23.77 -8.51
C LEU A 115 -7.10 23.19 -7.61
N ALA A 116 -7.30 23.25 -6.29
CA ALA A 116 -6.53 22.46 -5.33
C ALA A 116 -7.37 21.29 -4.78
N GLY A 117 -6.71 20.20 -4.38
CA GLY A 117 -7.41 19.00 -3.90
C GLY A 117 -8.33 18.39 -4.96
N GLY A 118 -7.97 18.52 -6.22
CA GLY A 118 -8.78 18.10 -7.34
C GLY A 118 -8.85 16.59 -7.44
N ARG A 119 -10.03 16.04 -7.72
CA ARG A 119 -10.22 14.61 -8.02
C ARG A 119 -11.01 14.45 -9.31
N ILE A 120 -10.54 13.60 -10.20
CA ILE A 120 -11.23 13.18 -11.43
C ILE A 120 -11.73 11.76 -11.20
N TRP A 121 -13.04 11.62 -11.04
CA TRP A 121 -13.71 10.37 -10.71
C TRP A 121 -14.26 9.71 -11.95
N PHE A 122 -14.28 8.38 -11.97
CA PHE A 122 -14.94 7.59 -13.01
C PHE A 122 -15.82 6.53 -12.37
N CYS A 123 -17.00 6.29 -12.93
CA CYS A 123 -17.89 5.20 -12.54
C CYS A 123 -18.42 4.49 -13.79
N VAL A 124 -18.37 3.16 -13.76
CA VAL A 124 -18.76 2.29 -14.87
C VAL A 124 -20.12 1.64 -14.56
N ASN A 125 -20.99 1.59 -15.56
CA ASN A 125 -22.35 1.04 -15.52
C ASN A 125 -23.32 1.68 -14.51
N SER A 126 -22.92 2.76 -13.83
CA SER A 126 -23.74 3.48 -12.84
C SER A 126 -23.27 4.93 -12.69
N ARG A 127 -23.88 5.68 -11.76
CA ARG A 127 -23.54 7.06 -11.42
C ARG A 127 -23.13 7.14 -9.95
N LEU A 128 -22.10 7.94 -9.67
CA LEU A 128 -21.77 8.34 -8.31
C LEU A 128 -22.82 9.32 -7.77
N SER A 129 -23.09 9.18 -6.47
CA SER A 129 -23.87 10.09 -5.65
C SER A 129 -22.92 10.91 -4.79
N PHE A 130 -23.04 12.24 -4.89
CA PHE A 130 -22.33 13.20 -4.04
C PHE A 130 -23.35 13.92 -3.17
N PHE A 131 -22.93 14.32 -1.97
CA PHE A 131 -23.76 15.07 -1.05
C PHE A 131 -23.04 16.32 -0.56
N VAL A 132 -23.79 17.22 0.08
CA VAL A 132 -23.27 18.46 0.66
C VAL A 132 -23.75 18.54 2.11
N ASN A 133 -22.81 18.83 3.01
CA ASN A 133 -23.05 19.18 4.41
C ASN A 133 -23.04 20.71 4.58
N PRO A 134 -23.62 21.26 5.67
CA PRO A 134 -23.52 22.68 5.99
C PRO A 134 -22.06 23.14 6.04
N GLY A 135 -21.78 24.34 5.52
CA GLY A 135 -20.41 24.84 5.38
C GLY A 135 -20.25 25.77 4.18
N PRO A 136 -20.47 25.32 2.93
CA PRO A 136 -20.72 23.96 2.44
C PRO A 136 -19.50 23.03 2.55
N ALA A 137 -19.75 21.73 2.68
CA ALA A 137 -18.71 20.70 2.61
C ALA A 137 -19.19 19.54 1.72
N LEU A 138 -18.49 19.29 0.62
CA LEU A 138 -18.80 18.19 -0.30
C LEU A 138 -18.40 16.86 0.32
N VAL A 139 -19.36 15.94 0.39
CA VAL A 139 -19.17 14.55 0.78
C VAL A 139 -18.88 13.76 -0.48
N GLU A 140 -17.62 13.32 -0.59
CA GLU A 140 -17.11 12.52 -1.69
C GLU A 140 -17.35 11.01 -1.41
N PRO A 141 -17.39 10.16 -2.45
CA PRO A 141 -17.60 8.72 -2.29
C PRO A 141 -16.62 8.05 -1.33
N SER A 142 -17.11 7.15 -0.47
CA SER A 142 -16.27 6.39 0.46
C SER A 142 -16.33 4.87 0.22
N VAL A 143 -15.15 4.24 0.13
CA VAL A 143 -15.01 2.77 0.19
C VAL A 143 -14.87 2.23 1.61
N MET A 144 -14.80 3.11 2.63
CA MET A 144 -14.59 2.73 4.03
C MET A 144 -15.90 2.72 4.84
N ASN A 145 -17.03 3.04 4.19
CA ASN A 145 -18.35 3.03 4.80
C ASN A 145 -19.29 2.11 4.00
N PRO A 146 -19.65 0.91 4.50
CA PRO A 146 -20.57 0.00 3.80
C PRO A 146 -21.96 0.57 3.53
N SER A 147 -22.38 1.60 4.28
CA SER A 147 -23.67 2.29 4.07
C SER A 147 -23.60 3.40 3.04
N ASP A 148 -22.41 3.72 2.50
CA ASP A 148 -22.26 4.70 1.43
C ASP A 148 -22.97 4.19 0.16
N PRO A 149 -23.82 4.99 -0.51
CA PRO A 149 -24.52 4.57 -1.72
C PRO A 149 -23.58 4.21 -2.88
N ASN A 150 -22.33 4.66 -2.83
CA ASN A 150 -21.29 4.35 -3.80
C ASN A 150 -20.50 3.08 -3.45
N TYR A 151 -20.71 2.49 -2.26
CA TYR A 151 -19.89 1.37 -1.77
C TYR A 151 -19.96 0.13 -2.66
N GLN A 152 -21.08 -0.15 -3.32
CA GLN A 152 -21.21 -1.32 -4.21
C GLN A 152 -20.95 -0.99 -5.69
N LEU A 153 -20.59 0.26 -6.00
CA LEU A 153 -20.34 0.69 -7.37
C LEU A 153 -18.88 0.46 -7.77
N GLN A 154 -18.64 0.31 -9.07
CA GLN A 154 -17.32 0.18 -9.65
C GLN A 154 -16.83 1.57 -10.09
N TRP A 155 -15.92 2.15 -9.29
CA TRP A 155 -15.38 3.48 -9.52
C TRP A 155 -13.93 3.59 -9.07
N SER A 156 -13.23 4.61 -9.55
CA SER A 156 -11.90 5.02 -9.09
C SER A 156 -11.71 6.51 -9.37
N PHE A 157 -10.58 7.08 -8.96
CA PHE A 157 -10.24 8.47 -9.21
C PHE A 157 -8.73 8.68 -9.41
N ALA A 158 -8.40 9.75 -10.11
CA ALA A 158 -7.07 10.35 -10.11
C ALA A 158 -7.11 11.69 -9.37
N GLU A 159 -5.98 12.09 -8.81
CA GLU A 159 -5.85 13.34 -8.06
C GLU A 159 -5.04 14.35 -8.87
N PHE A 160 -5.32 15.63 -8.64
CA PHE A 160 -4.52 16.70 -9.23
C PHE A 160 -4.59 17.99 -8.41
N THR A 161 -3.61 18.86 -8.63
CA THR A 161 -3.67 20.28 -8.33
C THR A 161 -3.25 21.04 -9.57
N TYR A 162 -4.07 22.02 -9.96
CA TYR A 162 -3.78 22.97 -11.02
C TYR A 162 -3.81 24.37 -10.42
N ASN A 163 -2.66 25.00 -10.29
CA ASN A 163 -2.51 26.33 -9.70
C ASN A 163 -1.71 27.25 -10.62
N ASP A 164 -1.41 28.46 -10.17
CA ASP A 164 -0.65 29.46 -10.94
C ASP A 164 0.75 28.97 -11.34
N LEU A 165 1.32 27.98 -10.65
CA LEU A 165 2.66 27.47 -10.90
C LEU A 165 2.69 26.28 -11.86
N GLN A 166 1.78 25.32 -11.69
CA GLN A 166 1.84 24.04 -12.39
C GLN A 166 0.52 23.27 -12.37
N LEU A 167 0.44 22.28 -13.27
CA LEU A 167 -0.33 21.06 -13.04
C LEU A 167 0.57 20.04 -12.33
N PHE A 168 0.03 19.39 -11.31
CA PHE A 168 0.57 18.15 -10.74
C PHE A 168 -0.59 17.17 -10.62
N ALA A 169 -0.46 15.95 -11.17
CA ALA A 169 -1.50 14.93 -11.14
C ALA A 169 -0.91 13.55 -10.90
N ASN A 170 -1.69 12.67 -10.26
CA ASN A 170 -1.29 11.31 -9.92
C ASN A 170 -2.46 10.34 -10.01
N ILE A 171 -2.16 9.11 -10.40
CA ILE A 171 -3.05 7.98 -10.09
C ILE A 171 -2.92 7.69 -8.59
N SER A 172 -3.98 7.19 -7.95
CA SER A 172 -3.95 6.93 -6.51
C SER A 172 -4.51 5.55 -6.17
N TYR A 173 -3.71 4.77 -5.47
CA TYR A 173 -4.04 3.48 -4.87
C TYR A 173 -3.88 3.54 -3.34
N VAL A 174 -3.75 4.74 -2.77
CA VAL A 174 -3.61 4.96 -1.32
C VAL A 174 -4.81 4.43 -0.55
N ASP A 175 -6.00 4.51 -1.15
CA ASP A 175 -7.22 3.99 -0.54
C ASP A 175 -7.59 2.61 -1.08
N PHE A 176 -7.54 2.40 -2.41
CA PHE A 176 -7.91 1.13 -3.04
C PHE A 176 -7.51 1.06 -4.52
N VAL A 177 -7.44 -0.16 -5.04
CA VAL A 177 -7.42 -0.49 -6.48
C VAL A 177 -8.84 -0.88 -6.91
N SER A 178 -9.33 -0.33 -8.02
CA SER A 178 -10.56 -0.79 -8.69
C SER A 178 -10.44 -0.63 -10.21
N LEU A 179 -11.00 0.43 -10.79
CA LEU A 179 -10.84 0.73 -12.22
C LEU A 179 -9.42 1.21 -12.53
N PRO A 180 -8.75 0.66 -13.56
CA PRO A 180 -7.48 1.20 -14.01
C PRO A 180 -7.64 2.61 -14.59
N ILE A 181 -6.76 3.52 -14.19
CA ILE A 181 -6.68 4.89 -14.68
C ILE A 181 -5.27 5.14 -15.21
N SER A 182 -5.16 5.92 -16.28
CA SER A 182 -3.88 6.34 -16.87
C SER A 182 -3.85 7.84 -17.12
N LEU A 183 -2.66 8.43 -17.05
CA LEU A 183 -2.41 9.86 -17.26
C LEU A 183 -1.41 10.08 -18.39
N ALA A 184 -1.66 11.07 -19.22
CA ALA A 184 -0.66 11.60 -20.14
C ALA A 184 -0.65 13.13 -20.10
N LEU A 185 0.53 13.71 -20.00
CA LEU A 185 0.73 15.15 -20.03
C LEU A 185 1.69 15.52 -21.16
N THR A 186 1.19 16.30 -22.11
CA THR A 186 1.99 16.97 -23.13
C THR A 186 2.17 18.42 -22.72
N SER A 187 3.42 18.86 -22.61
CA SER A 187 3.74 20.26 -22.34
C SER A 187 3.45 21.14 -23.57
N SER A 188 3.10 22.40 -23.34
CA SER A 188 3.09 23.42 -24.40
C SER A 188 4.51 23.86 -24.80
N ASP A 189 5.50 23.58 -23.95
CA ASP A 189 6.92 23.65 -24.31
C ASP A 189 7.34 22.35 -25.04
N PRO A 190 7.65 22.40 -26.35
CA PRO A 190 7.98 21.22 -27.13
C PRO A 190 9.33 20.58 -26.74
N THR A 191 10.12 21.21 -25.88
CA THR A 191 11.39 20.65 -25.37
C THR A 191 11.18 19.69 -24.20
N VAL A 192 10.00 19.72 -23.57
CA VAL A 192 9.65 18.84 -22.45
C VAL A 192 9.04 17.54 -23.01
N PRO A 193 9.63 16.37 -22.71
CA PRO A 193 9.09 15.09 -23.15
C PRO A 193 7.66 14.84 -22.65
N VAL A 194 6.89 14.07 -23.41
CA VAL A 194 5.58 13.60 -22.96
C VAL A 194 5.75 12.76 -21.70
N GLN A 195 4.99 13.09 -20.66
CA GLN A 195 4.95 12.31 -19.43
C GLN A 195 3.77 11.35 -19.49
N LEU A 196 4.03 10.09 -19.13
CA LEU A 196 3.06 9.01 -19.21
C LEU A 196 3.07 8.19 -17.91
N VAL A 197 1.87 7.97 -17.41
CA VAL A 197 1.57 7.01 -16.35
C VAL A 197 0.52 6.05 -16.92
N PRO A 198 0.92 4.87 -17.41
CA PRO A 198 -0.01 3.97 -18.10
C PRO A 198 -1.01 3.29 -17.16
N GLY A 199 -0.71 3.25 -15.85
CA GLY A 199 -1.52 2.55 -14.86
C GLY A 199 -1.49 1.04 -15.05
N MET A 200 -2.58 0.37 -14.66
CA MET A 200 -2.73 -1.07 -14.80
C MET A 200 -3.39 -1.47 -16.12
N GLU A 201 -3.09 -2.68 -16.58
CA GLU A 201 -3.89 -3.35 -17.61
C GLU A 201 -5.35 -3.57 -17.15
N PRO A 202 -6.30 -3.83 -18.07
CA PRO A 202 -7.70 -4.06 -17.71
C PRO A 202 -7.92 -5.14 -16.64
N SER A 203 -7.07 -6.18 -16.61
CA SER A 203 -7.12 -7.27 -15.61
C SER A 203 -6.34 -6.97 -14.32
N GLY A 204 -5.88 -5.73 -14.12
CA GLY A 204 -5.02 -5.34 -13.01
C GLY A 204 -5.62 -5.61 -11.64
N LEU A 205 -6.90 -5.29 -11.45
CA LEU A 205 -7.61 -5.57 -10.20
C LEU A 205 -7.59 -7.06 -9.86
N ASP A 206 -7.88 -7.93 -10.83
CA ASP A 206 -7.89 -9.38 -10.61
C ASP A 206 -6.50 -9.89 -10.27
N ALA A 207 -5.46 -9.37 -10.91
CA ALA A 207 -4.08 -9.71 -10.61
C ALA A 207 -3.67 -9.29 -9.18
N VAL A 208 -4.05 -8.08 -8.75
CA VAL A 208 -3.81 -7.61 -7.37
C VAL A 208 -4.55 -8.49 -6.37
N CYS A 209 -5.84 -8.75 -6.60
CA CYS A 209 -6.65 -9.58 -5.71
C CYS A 209 -6.16 -11.04 -5.63
N ALA A 210 -5.63 -11.60 -6.72
CA ALA A 210 -5.01 -12.92 -6.70
C ALA A 210 -3.73 -12.92 -5.86
N GLN A 211 -2.81 -12.00 -6.12
CA GLN A 211 -1.54 -11.92 -5.39
C GLN A 211 -1.70 -11.58 -3.91
N LEU A 212 -2.74 -10.84 -3.53
CA LEU A 212 -3.06 -10.59 -2.12
C LEU A 212 -3.49 -11.87 -1.40
N ARG A 213 -4.31 -12.71 -2.05
CA ARG A 213 -4.67 -14.02 -1.51
C ARG A 213 -3.46 -14.96 -1.45
N ASP A 214 -2.60 -14.93 -2.46
CA ASP A 214 -1.35 -15.71 -2.46
C ASP A 214 -0.42 -15.27 -1.32
N GLN A 215 -0.30 -13.97 -1.07
CA GLN A 215 0.51 -13.45 0.03
C GLN A 215 -0.05 -13.89 1.40
N HIS A 216 -1.37 -13.85 1.60
CA HIS A 216 -2.00 -14.41 2.79
C HIS A 216 -1.62 -15.89 3.00
N ASN A 217 -1.60 -16.70 1.93
CA ASN A 217 -1.20 -18.10 2.02
C ASN A 217 0.28 -18.29 2.38
N ILE A 218 1.13 -17.29 2.14
CA ILE A 218 2.57 -17.33 2.46
C ILE A 218 2.84 -17.02 3.93
N ASP A 219 2.27 -15.93 4.46
CA ASP A 219 2.63 -15.41 5.77
C ASP A 219 1.51 -15.48 6.83
N GLY A 220 0.29 -15.82 6.41
CA GLY A 220 -0.89 -15.90 7.28
C GLY A 220 -1.43 -14.54 7.74
N ALA A 221 -0.92 -13.42 7.24
CA ALA A 221 -1.41 -12.08 7.57
C ALA A 221 -2.67 -11.73 6.76
N ASP A 222 -3.38 -10.67 7.13
CA ASP A 222 -4.75 -10.34 6.65
C ASP A 222 -4.84 -9.81 5.18
N TRP A 223 -3.90 -10.18 4.30
CA TRP A 223 -3.84 -9.66 2.93
C TRP A 223 -5.07 -10.02 2.08
N ASP A 224 -5.65 -11.21 2.27
CA ASP A 224 -6.86 -11.66 1.59
C ASP A 224 -8.09 -10.81 1.97
N ARG A 225 -8.12 -10.31 3.21
CA ARG A 225 -9.20 -9.45 3.75
C ARG A 225 -9.23 -8.06 3.14
N LEU A 226 -8.20 -7.68 2.40
CA LEU A 226 -8.19 -6.46 1.59
C LEU A 226 -9.10 -6.58 0.35
N VAL A 227 -9.43 -7.79 -0.08
CA VAL A 227 -10.23 -8.01 -1.28
C VAL A 227 -11.73 -7.88 -0.99
N VAL A 228 -12.39 -6.93 -1.66
CA VAL A 228 -13.84 -6.73 -1.57
C VAL A 228 -14.49 -7.26 -2.84
N SER A 229 -15.45 -8.18 -2.66
CA SER A 229 -16.25 -8.73 -3.75
C SER A 229 -17.48 -7.86 -4.03
N GLY A 230 -17.85 -7.76 -5.30
CA GLY A 230 -19.06 -7.07 -5.73
C GLY A 230 -20.31 -7.95 -5.59
N PRO A 231 -21.51 -7.41 -5.87
CA PRO A 231 -22.76 -8.15 -5.77
C PRO A 231 -22.82 -9.43 -6.62
N GLY A 232 -22.09 -9.47 -7.73
CA GLY A 232 -21.98 -10.64 -8.61
C GLY A 232 -20.90 -11.66 -8.22
N GLY A 233 -20.21 -11.47 -7.09
CA GLY A 233 -19.15 -12.36 -6.60
C GLY A 233 -17.76 -12.12 -7.21
N GLY A 234 -17.64 -11.30 -8.26
CA GLY A 234 -16.34 -10.88 -8.82
C GLY A 234 -15.63 -9.85 -7.93
N ASN A 235 -14.33 -9.63 -8.16
CA ASN A 235 -13.57 -8.60 -7.45
C ASN A 235 -14.14 -7.21 -7.78
N LEU A 236 -14.46 -6.42 -6.76
CA LEU A 236 -14.92 -5.04 -6.91
C LEU A 236 -13.80 -4.03 -6.65
N ARG A 237 -12.98 -4.32 -5.64
CA ARG A 237 -11.78 -3.54 -5.29
C ARG A 237 -10.83 -4.34 -4.39
N ALA A 238 -9.58 -3.93 -4.36
CA ALA A 238 -8.62 -4.28 -3.33
C ALA A 238 -8.34 -3.03 -2.49
N LEU A 239 -8.70 -3.04 -1.20
CA LEU A 239 -8.43 -1.94 -0.29
C LEU A 239 -6.94 -1.87 0.06
N SER A 240 -6.43 -0.67 0.30
CA SER A 240 -5.13 -0.54 0.97
C SER A 240 -5.22 -1.06 2.42
N PRO A 241 -4.10 -1.41 3.06
CA PRO A 241 -4.10 -1.83 4.45
C PRO A 241 -4.75 -0.80 5.38
N ASN A 242 -4.45 0.49 5.19
CA ASN A 242 -5.07 1.56 5.97
C ASN A 242 -6.58 1.65 5.74
N ALA A 243 -7.05 1.59 4.49
CA ALA A 243 -8.49 1.63 4.19
C ALA A 243 -9.23 0.43 4.79
N ALA A 244 -8.64 -0.77 4.72
CA ALA A 244 -9.21 -1.96 5.33
C ALA A 244 -9.24 -1.86 6.87
N ILE A 245 -8.16 -1.41 7.50
CA ILE A 245 -8.14 -1.18 8.96
C ILE A 245 -9.29 -0.23 9.35
N ASN A 246 -9.48 0.88 8.64
CA ASN A 246 -10.57 1.83 8.94
C ASN A 246 -11.97 1.25 8.68
N LEU A 247 -12.13 0.42 7.65
CA LEU A 247 -13.40 -0.26 7.35
C LEU A 247 -13.79 -1.28 8.44
N PHE A 248 -12.81 -2.01 8.97
CA PHE A 248 -13.04 -3.12 9.90
C PHE A 248 -12.91 -2.73 11.39
N ALA A 249 -12.23 -1.63 11.72
CA ALA A 249 -12.06 -1.17 13.10
C ALA A 249 -13.39 -0.91 13.85
N PRO A 250 -14.43 -0.28 13.26
CA PRO A 250 -15.73 -0.12 13.92
C PRO A 250 -16.43 -1.45 14.24
N GLN A 251 -16.00 -2.55 13.61
CA GLN A 251 -16.53 -3.90 13.83
C GLN A 251 -15.72 -4.65 14.91
N GLY A 252 -14.77 -4.00 15.59
CA GLY A 252 -13.92 -4.60 16.62
C GLY A 252 -12.83 -5.52 16.06
N THR A 253 -12.56 -5.47 14.76
CA THR A 253 -11.52 -6.28 14.11
C THR A 253 -10.21 -5.49 14.04
N ASN A 254 -9.13 -6.08 14.55
CA ASN A 254 -7.78 -5.52 14.46
C ASN A 254 -6.99 -6.22 13.34
N LEU A 255 -7.07 -5.69 12.11
CA LEU A 255 -6.29 -6.22 10.99
C LEU A 255 -4.80 -5.90 11.15
N PHE A 256 -3.96 -6.84 10.75
CA PHE A 256 -2.49 -6.75 10.80
C PHE A 256 -1.92 -6.45 12.19
N GLY A 257 -2.65 -6.78 13.26
CA GLY A 257 -2.23 -6.48 14.63
C GLY A 257 -0.84 -7.04 14.94
N GLY A 258 0.15 -6.17 15.10
CA GLY A 258 1.52 -6.58 15.42
C GLY A 258 2.38 -6.99 14.21
N TYR A 259 1.93 -6.78 12.96
CA TYR A 259 2.61 -7.27 11.76
C TYR A 259 4.02 -6.67 11.57
N TYR A 260 4.18 -5.35 11.76
CA TYR A 260 5.45 -4.63 11.60
C TYR A 260 6.35 -4.65 12.82
N GLU A 261 5.81 -4.93 14.00
CA GLU A 261 6.46 -4.77 15.28
C GLU A 261 7.79 -5.54 15.38
N PRO A 262 7.95 -6.76 14.80
CA PRO A 262 9.26 -7.41 14.74
C PRO A 262 10.29 -6.63 13.90
N TYR A 263 9.91 -6.10 12.74
CA TYR A 263 10.78 -5.29 11.88
C TYR A 263 11.16 -3.96 12.56
N VAL A 264 10.17 -3.28 13.16
CA VAL A 264 10.38 -2.05 13.94
C VAL A 264 11.35 -2.31 15.09
N THR A 265 11.21 -3.43 15.81
CA THR A 265 12.14 -3.81 16.88
C THR A 265 13.57 -3.93 16.35
N SER A 266 13.78 -4.62 15.23
CA SER A 266 15.11 -4.74 14.62
C SER A 266 15.70 -3.39 14.20
N VAL A 267 14.87 -2.51 13.62
CA VAL A 267 15.28 -1.15 13.25
C VAL A 267 15.69 -0.35 14.48
N TRP A 268 14.89 -0.40 15.56
CA TRP A 268 15.21 0.29 16.80
C TRP A 268 16.50 -0.21 17.43
N VAL A 269 16.71 -1.53 17.47
CA VAL A 269 17.95 -2.13 17.99
C VAL A 269 19.15 -1.66 17.18
N LYS A 270 19.10 -1.73 15.85
CA LYS A 270 20.20 -1.30 14.98
C LYS A 270 20.62 0.15 15.27
N TYR A 271 19.66 1.07 15.34
CA TYR A 271 19.96 2.48 15.52
C TYR A 271 20.25 2.89 16.97
N THR A 272 20.35 1.94 17.91
CA THR A 272 20.97 2.23 19.23
C THR A 272 22.49 2.44 19.12
N THR A 273 23.13 1.84 18.12
CA THR A 273 24.58 1.92 17.90
C THR A 273 24.93 2.57 16.57
N ASP A 274 24.06 2.42 15.57
CA ASP A 274 24.25 3.02 14.24
C ASP A 274 23.56 4.39 14.17
N THR A 275 24.06 5.24 13.29
CA THR A 275 23.40 6.51 12.95
C THR A 275 22.54 6.35 11.69
N LEU A 276 21.28 6.79 11.77
CA LEU A 276 20.42 6.97 10.61
C LEU A 276 20.58 8.40 10.08
N SER A 277 20.97 8.56 8.83
CA SER A 277 20.99 9.84 8.12
C SER A 277 19.71 10.00 7.30
N VAL A 278 19.02 11.13 7.42
CA VAL A 278 17.83 11.47 6.65
C VAL A 278 18.07 12.74 5.86
N ASP A 279 18.19 12.65 4.53
CA ASP A 279 18.12 13.82 3.66
C ASP A 279 16.66 14.29 3.56
N THR A 280 16.42 15.48 4.10
CA THR A 280 15.11 16.13 4.05
C THR A 280 14.75 16.61 2.65
N GLN A 281 15.72 16.68 1.72
CA GLN A 281 15.56 17.22 0.37
C GLN A 281 14.91 18.61 0.39
N ALA A 282 15.17 19.35 1.47
CA ALA A 282 14.61 20.66 1.79
C ALA A 282 15.71 21.52 2.47
N GLN A 283 15.37 22.72 2.94
CA GLN A 283 16.35 23.67 3.48
C GLN A 283 17.13 23.18 4.72
N TRP A 284 16.71 22.09 5.35
CA TRP A 284 17.37 21.52 6.53
C TRP A 284 18.50 20.54 6.17
N GLY A 285 18.62 20.14 4.90
CA GLY A 285 19.64 19.20 4.43
C GLY A 285 19.51 17.82 5.09
N THR A 286 20.66 17.17 5.30
CA THR A 286 20.72 15.85 5.96
C THR A 286 20.79 15.99 7.48
N VAL A 287 19.84 15.36 8.17
CA VAL A 287 19.78 15.27 9.63
C VAL A 287 20.13 13.86 10.10
N GLN A 288 20.71 13.74 11.29
CA GLN A 288 21.17 12.46 11.84
C GLN A 288 20.37 12.09 13.08
N GLY A 289 19.99 10.81 13.17
CA GLY A 289 19.21 10.28 14.27
C GLY A 289 19.81 8.99 14.84
N THR A 290 19.67 8.84 16.16
CA THR A 290 20.04 7.63 16.91
C THR A 290 18.96 7.30 17.92
N VAL A 291 18.81 6.03 18.30
CA VAL A 291 17.86 5.61 19.33
C VAL A 291 18.45 5.89 20.71
N THR A 292 17.83 6.84 21.42
CA THR A 292 18.17 7.23 22.79
C THR A 292 16.89 7.19 23.63
N ASP A 293 16.96 6.62 24.84
CA ASP A 293 15.81 6.46 25.74
C ASP A 293 14.58 5.81 25.07
N GLY A 294 14.83 4.85 24.17
CA GLY A 294 13.79 4.12 23.44
C GLY A 294 13.14 4.89 22.28
N LYS A 295 13.61 6.09 21.95
CA LYS A 295 13.10 6.90 20.84
C LYS A 295 14.18 7.19 19.82
N LEU A 296 13.85 7.12 18.53
CA LEU A 296 14.72 7.57 17.46
C LEU A 296 14.78 9.10 17.49
N THR A 297 15.88 9.64 17.99
CA THR A 297 16.05 11.06 18.32
C THR A 297 16.95 11.74 17.29
N PHE A 298 16.46 12.84 16.73
CA PHE A 298 17.19 13.76 15.86
C PHE A 298 17.51 15.02 16.67
N PRO A 299 18.77 15.20 17.14
CA PRO A 299 19.13 16.29 18.04
C PRO A 299 18.78 17.67 17.47
N GLY A 300 18.09 18.48 18.27
CA GLY A 300 17.63 19.82 17.87
C GLY A 300 16.35 19.85 17.03
N VAL A 301 15.81 18.69 16.62
CA VAL A 301 14.60 18.60 15.79
C VAL A 301 13.46 17.92 16.55
N GLY A 302 13.65 16.69 17.01
CA GLY A 302 12.58 15.91 17.64
C GLY A 302 12.92 14.44 17.80
N ALA A 303 11.96 13.65 18.30
CA ALA A 303 12.15 12.21 18.51
C ALA A 303 10.88 11.42 18.19
N PHE A 304 11.06 10.25 17.59
CA PHE A 304 9.98 9.35 17.20
C PHE A 304 9.91 8.15 18.16
N PRO A 305 8.74 7.82 18.73
CA PRO A 305 8.54 6.52 19.36
C PRO A 305 8.57 5.41 18.29
N PRO A 306 8.75 4.14 18.66
CA PRO A 306 8.59 3.02 17.73
C PRO A 306 7.18 3.07 17.10
N PRO A 307 7.05 3.14 15.76
CA PRO A 307 5.76 3.17 15.09
C PRO A 307 5.05 1.82 15.23
N SER A 308 3.73 1.88 15.38
CA SER A 308 2.88 0.70 15.27
C SER A 308 2.67 0.31 13.80
N THR A 309 2.14 -0.89 13.56
CA THR A 309 1.66 -1.29 12.21
C THR A 309 0.69 -0.26 11.60
N GLN A 310 -0.24 0.28 12.39
CA GLN A 310 -1.20 1.28 11.92
C GLN A 310 -0.52 2.60 11.54
N ASP A 311 0.51 3.02 12.29
CA ASP A 311 1.28 4.22 11.99
C ASP A 311 1.97 4.09 10.64
N ILE A 312 2.60 2.94 10.38
CA ILE A 312 3.31 2.68 9.12
C ILE A 312 2.35 2.69 7.93
N PHE A 313 1.22 1.95 8.00
CA PHE A 313 0.29 1.90 6.88
C PHE A 313 -0.46 3.22 6.64
N SER A 314 -0.77 3.98 7.70
CA SER A 314 -1.50 5.25 7.58
C SER A 314 -0.59 6.44 7.28
N CYS A 315 0.70 6.34 7.63
CA CYS A 315 1.69 7.43 7.60
C CYS A 315 1.25 8.71 8.35
N SER A 316 0.25 8.63 9.23
CA SER A 316 -0.42 9.81 9.79
C SER A 316 -1.00 9.62 11.19
N THR A 317 -0.80 8.44 11.81
CA THR A 317 -1.17 8.16 13.20
C THR A 317 0.06 7.94 14.07
N GLY A 318 -0.15 7.96 15.39
CA GLY A 318 0.85 7.60 16.39
C GLY A 318 2.21 8.25 16.11
N ALA A 319 3.27 7.44 15.93
CA ALA A 319 4.62 7.93 15.65
C ALA A 319 4.72 8.92 14.47
N PHE A 320 3.82 8.85 13.49
CA PHE A 320 3.76 9.73 12.31
C PHE A 320 2.58 10.71 12.34
N GLY A 321 1.90 10.83 13.48
CA GLY A 321 0.81 11.75 13.69
C GLY A 321 1.23 13.22 13.79
N PHE A 322 0.23 14.09 13.86
CA PHE A 322 0.44 15.50 14.17
C PHE A 322 0.79 15.66 15.66
N TYR A 323 1.95 16.23 15.95
CA TYR A 323 2.36 16.64 17.30
C TYR A 323 2.24 18.17 17.43
N PRO A 324 1.95 18.72 18.62
CA PRO A 324 1.98 20.17 18.84
C PRO A 324 3.33 20.80 18.47
N ASP A 325 4.41 20.03 18.60
CA ASP A 325 5.78 20.42 18.23
C ASP A 325 6.24 19.83 16.88
N ASN A 326 5.32 19.31 16.07
CA ASN A 326 5.65 18.82 14.72
C ASN A 326 5.95 20.03 13.82
N THR A 327 7.22 20.39 13.77
CA THR A 327 7.72 21.42 12.88
C THR A 327 7.68 20.91 11.43
N ALA A 328 7.75 21.83 10.46
CA ALA A 328 7.85 21.45 9.06
C ALA A 328 9.08 20.54 8.79
N GLU A 329 10.13 20.65 9.61
CA GLU A 329 11.30 19.77 9.57
C GLU A 329 10.96 18.35 10.02
N MET A 330 10.31 18.18 11.18
CA MET A 330 9.89 16.87 11.67
C MET A 330 8.91 16.21 10.68
N GLY A 331 7.97 16.96 10.12
CA GLY A 331 7.06 16.46 9.08
C GLY A 331 7.79 15.97 7.83
N ASN A 332 8.88 16.62 7.45
CA ASN A 332 9.71 16.20 6.32
C ASN A 332 10.46 14.89 6.64
N ILE A 333 11.00 14.74 7.86
CA ILE A 333 11.60 13.49 8.35
C ILE A 333 10.56 12.36 8.38
N THR A 334 9.33 12.64 8.85
CA THR A 334 8.21 11.69 8.87
C THR A 334 7.97 11.08 7.49
N ALA A 335 7.95 11.88 6.42
CA ALA A 335 7.75 11.39 5.06
C ALA A 335 8.80 10.34 4.66
N ARG A 336 10.08 10.59 4.98
CA ARG A 336 11.19 9.69 4.64
C ARG A 336 11.14 8.41 5.47
N LEU A 337 10.89 8.54 6.78
CA LEU A 337 10.75 7.38 7.66
C LEU A 337 9.56 6.51 7.24
N ALA A 338 8.40 7.11 6.98
CA ALA A 338 7.19 6.41 6.56
C ALA A 338 7.41 5.64 5.24
N ALA A 339 8.07 6.26 4.26
CA ALA A 339 8.44 5.58 3.01
C ALA A 339 9.42 4.42 3.24
N ALA A 340 10.45 4.64 4.05
CA ALA A 340 11.46 3.62 4.35
C ALA A 340 10.89 2.43 5.16
N PHE A 341 9.89 2.65 6.02
CA PHE A 341 9.17 1.56 6.69
C PHE A 341 8.26 0.79 5.74
N ASN A 342 7.47 1.47 4.90
CA ASN A 342 6.60 0.81 3.94
C ASN A 342 7.38 -0.06 2.95
N ARG A 343 8.56 0.41 2.53
CA ARG A 343 9.48 -0.30 1.61
C ARG A 343 10.46 -1.23 2.32
N SER A 344 10.45 -1.25 3.65
CA SER A 344 11.35 -2.03 4.52
C SER A 344 12.84 -1.88 4.21
N THR A 345 13.33 -0.64 4.10
CA THR A 345 14.72 -0.36 3.68
C THR A 345 15.67 -0.01 4.83
N LEU A 346 15.13 0.41 5.98
CA LEU A 346 15.90 0.87 7.14
C LEU A 346 16.92 -0.14 7.71
N LEU A 347 16.72 -1.44 7.54
CA LEU A 347 17.71 -2.42 8.02
C LEU A 347 18.97 -2.50 7.16
N PHE A 348 18.89 -2.18 5.87
CA PHE A 348 20.01 -2.32 4.95
C PHE A 348 20.51 -1.00 4.35
N ASN A 349 19.76 0.09 4.50
CA ASN A 349 20.18 1.43 4.11
C ASN A 349 19.98 2.42 5.27
N ALA A 350 21.09 2.94 5.77
CA ALA A 350 21.12 3.92 6.86
C ALA A 350 21.13 5.37 6.36
N ASN A 351 20.98 5.61 5.06
CA ASN A 351 20.86 6.95 4.48
C ASN A 351 19.53 7.02 3.73
N GLN A 352 18.59 7.84 4.19
CA GLN A 352 17.22 7.86 3.66
C GLN A 352 16.88 9.23 3.08
N PRO A 353 16.33 9.33 1.85
CA PRO A 353 16.16 8.27 0.86
C PRO A 353 17.43 8.03 0.03
N ASP A 354 18.56 8.67 0.35
CA ASP A 354 19.79 8.59 -0.45
C ASP A 354 20.31 7.16 -0.66
N GLY A 355 20.62 6.82 -1.91
CA GLY A 355 21.16 5.50 -2.26
C GLY A 355 20.13 4.37 -2.22
N GLU A 356 18.85 4.68 -2.00
CA GLU A 356 17.77 3.74 -2.27
C GLU A 356 17.77 3.31 -3.74
N VAL A 357 17.42 2.05 -3.97
CA VAL A 357 17.32 1.46 -5.31
C VAL A 357 16.00 0.70 -5.37
N VAL A 358 15.18 0.99 -6.39
CA VAL A 358 13.82 0.43 -6.53
C VAL A 358 13.80 -1.10 -6.43
N ASP A 359 14.79 -1.79 -7.01
CA ASP A 359 14.92 -3.25 -6.96
C ASP A 359 15.15 -3.83 -5.55
N ARG A 360 15.46 -3.00 -4.56
CA ARG A 360 15.65 -3.41 -3.16
C ARG A 360 14.43 -3.15 -2.28
N PHE A 361 13.43 -2.43 -2.78
CA PHE A 361 12.20 -2.20 -2.04
C PHE A 361 11.45 -3.51 -1.81
N TYR A 362 10.81 -3.64 -0.64
CA TYR A 362 9.95 -4.77 -0.28
C TYR A 362 10.66 -6.14 -0.30
N THR A 363 11.97 -6.16 -0.09
CA THR A 363 12.78 -7.40 -0.08
C THR A 363 12.80 -8.09 1.28
N GLU A 364 12.41 -7.39 2.34
CA GLU A 364 12.23 -7.97 3.67
C GLU A 364 10.91 -8.74 3.78
N ARG A 365 10.89 -9.77 4.63
CA ARG A 365 9.70 -10.58 4.87
C ARG A 365 8.52 -9.76 5.42
N ILE A 366 8.81 -8.77 6.26
CA ILE A 366 7.80 -7.87 6.83
C ILE A 366 7.89 -6.57 6.05
N THR A 367 6.88 -6.30 5.23
CA THR A 367 6.83 -5.12 4.36
C THR A 367 5.40 -4.82 3.90
N ASN A 368 5.19 -3.71 3.20
CA ASN A 368 3.88 -3.38 2.66
C ASN A 368 3.65 -4.21 1.39
N HIS A 369 3.18 -5.45 1.56
CA HIS A 369 2.94 -6.34 0.41
C HIS A 369 1.83 -5.85 -0.50
N TYR A 370 0.84 -5.09 -0.01
CA TYR A 370 -0.11 -4.40 -0.88
C TYR A 370 0.61 -3.47 -1.86
N SER A 371 1.49 -2.60 -1.36
CA SER A 371 2.27 -1.69 -2.21
C SER A 371 3.20 -2.47 -3.16
N ARG A 372 3.94 -3.48 -2.67
CA ARG A 372 4.76 -4.39 -3.50
C ARG A 372 3.97 -4.95 -4.69
N ILE A 373 2.77 -5.45 -4.44
CA ILE A 373 1.90 -6.06 -5.45
C ILE A 373 1.36 -4.99 -6.40
N VAL A 374 0.91 -3.85 -5.89
CA VAL A 374 0.38 -2.75 -6.71
C VAL A 374 1.44 -2.21 -7.68
N HIS A 375 2.67 -1.99 -7.22
CA HIS A 375 3.76 -1.62 -8.13
C HIS A 375 4.03 -2.73 -9.14
N GLY A 376 4.05 -3.99 -8.71
CA GLY A 376 4.32 -5.13 -9.59
C GLY A 376 3.29 -5.32 -10.71
N VAL A 377 2.03 -4.95 -10.46
CA VAL A 377 0.95 -5.04 -11.45
C VAL A 377 0.87 -3.79 -12.33
N ASN A 378 1.29 -2.62 -11.84
CA ASN A 378 1.32 -1.40 -12.64
C ASN A 378 2.38 -1.46 -13.72
N ALA A 379 2.04 -0.93 -14.90
CA ALA A 379 3.02 -0.72 -15.95
C ALA A 379 4.14 0.20 -15.44
N LEU A 380 5.38 -0.13 -15.81
CA LEU A 380 6.60 0.57 -15.37
C LEU A 380 6.84 0.57 -13.85
N GLY A 381 6.10 -0.20 -13.06
CA GLY A 381 6.21 -0.15 -11.60
C GLY A 381 5.61 1.10 -10.96
N ARG A 382 4.86 1.92 -11.71
CA ARG A 382 4.43 3.26 -11.28
C ARG A 382 2.97 3.31 -10.83
N GLY A 383 2.75 3.68 -9.57
CA GLY A 383 1.44 3.98 -9.01
C GLY A 383 1.52 4.31 -7.51
N TYR A 384 0.73 5.26 -7.05
CA TYR A 384 0.82 5.80 -5.68
C TYR A 384 0.12 4.86 -4.67
N ALA A 385 0.86 3.97 -4.00
CA ALA A 385 0.27 2.86 -3.24
C ALA A 385 0.16 3.08 -1.72
N PHE A 386 0.84 4.07 -1.16
CA PHE A 386 0.75 4.49 0.24
C PHE A 386 1.12 5.98 0.35
N PRO A 387 0.77 6.70 1.43
CA PRO A 387 1.19 8.10 1.56
C PRO A 387 2.72 8.23 1.56
N TYR A 388 3.27 9.24 0.87
CA TYR A 388 4.71 9.44 0.70
C TYR A 388 5.44 8.44 -0.22
N ASP A 389 4.71 7.74 -1.08
CA ASP A 389 5.30 6.91 -2.13
C ASP A 389 6.06 7.74 -3.21
N ASP A 390 5.89 9.06 -3.18
CA ASP A 390 6.65 10.03 -3.98
C ASP A 390 8.04 10.35 -3.41
N VAL A 391 8.37 9.89 -2.20
CA VAL A 391 9.74 9.98 -1.68
C VAL A 391 10.64 9.09 -2.53
N ALA A 392 11.67 9.67 -3.15
CA ALA A 392 12.65 8.95 -3.95
C ALA A 392 14.05 9.54 -3.75
N ALA A 393 15.08 8.72 -3.97
CA ALA A 393 16.47 9.19 -3.96
C ALA A 393 16.73 10.20 -5.09
N ARG A 394 16.13 9.93 -6.26
CA ARG A 394 16.20 10.76 -7.47
C ARG A 394 14.85 10.77 -8.17
N ASP A 395 14.59 11.78 -8.98
CA ASP A 395 13.32 11.92 -9.70
C ASP A 395 13.05 10.74 -10.65
N GLU A 396 14.09 10.18 -11.30
CA GLU A 396 13.96 9.02 -12.17
C GLU A 396 13.55 7.73 -11.46
N ASP A 397 13.83 7.63 -10.15
CA ASP A 397 13.50 6.48 -9.30
C ASP A 397 12.09 6.59 -8.71
N ASN A 398 11.35 7.66 -9.02
CA ASN A 398 10.03 7.90 -8.47
C ASN A 398 8.99 6.90 -9.03
N VAL A 399 8.37 6.16 -8.13
CA VAL A 399 7.37 5.11 -8.42
C VAL A 399 5.92 5.57 -8.19
N ALA A 400 5.69 6.81 -7.80
CA ALA A 400 4.37 7.31 -7.40
C ALA A 400 3.36 7.49 -8.57
N GLY A 401 3.80 7.34 -9.83
CA GLY A 401 2.90 7.46 -10.99
C GLY A 401 2.30 8.86 -11.14
N THR A 402 3.19 9.86 -11.23
CA THR A 402 2.82 11.29 -11.33
C THR A 402 3.12 11.86 -12.71
N VAL A 403 2.41 12.93 -13.07
CA VAL A 403 2.76 13.84 -14.16
C VAL A 403 2.70 15.29 -13.64
N ALA A 404 3.64 16.13 -14.04
CA ALA A 404 3.69 17.51 -13.58
C ALA A 404 4.31 18.47 -14.61
N GLY A 405 3.91 19.74 -14.58
CA GLY A 405 4.55 20.74 -15.43
C GLY A 405 3.98 22.14 -15.26
N GLY A 406 4.86 23.15 -15.40
CA GLY A 406 4.50 24.57 -15.31
C GLY A 406 3.86 25.16 -16.56
N ALA A 407 3.84 24.43 -17.67
CA ALA A 407 3.28 24.86 -18.94
C ALA A 407 2.40 23.76 -19.58
N PRO A 408 1.37 23.25 -18.88
CA PRO A 408 0.58 22.12 -19.35
C PRO A 408 -0.12 22.48 -20.67
N GLY A 409 0.07 21.66 -21.70
CA GLY A 409 -0.57 21.80 -23.01
C GLY A 409 -1.82 20.93 -23.12
N VAL A 410 -1.62 19.61 -23.22
CA VAL A 410 -2.69 18.61 -23.29
C VAL A 410 -2.59 17.66 -22.10
N PHE A 411 -3.61 17.63 -21.26
CA PHE A 411 -3.75 16.65 -20.18
C PHE A 411 -4.83 15.64 -20.52
N VAL A 412 -4.47 14.36 -20.56
CA VAL A 412 -5.39 13.25 -20.85
C VAL A 412 -5.50 12.34 -19.65
N VAL A 413 -6.73 11.98 -19.31
CA VAL A 413 -7.05 11.00 -18.25
C VAL A 413 -7.99 9.96 -18.83
N ALA A 414 -7.58 8.70 -18.82
CA ALA A 414 -8.39 7.60 -19.34
C ALA A 414 -8.74 6.59 -18.24
N VAL A 415 -9.89 5.96 -18.39
CA VAL A 415 -10.36 4.86 -17.53
C VAL A 415 -10.53 3.58 -18.34
N GLY A 416 -10.11 2.44 -17.80
CA GLY A 416 -10.31 1.11 -18.40
C GLY A 416 -9.04 0.32 -18.73
N GLY A 417 -7.86 0.91 -18.52
CA GLY A 417 -6.57 0.27 -18.82
C GLY A 417 -6.16 0.42 -20.28
N SER A 418 -4.91 0.06 -20.59
CA SER A 418 -4.16 0.35 -21.83
C SER A 418 -3.63 1.78 -21.91
N ALA A 419 -2.32 1.91 -22.15
CA ALA A 419 -1.58 3.17 -22.15
C ALA A 419 -2.22 4.23 -23.06
N VAL A 420 -2.35 5.44 -22.53
CA VAL A 420 -2.68 6.64 -23.30
C VAL A 420 -1.43 7.10 -24.03
N VAL A 421 -1.45 7.10 -25.36
CA VAL A 421 -0.48 7.87 -26.14
C VAL A 421 -1.25 8.91 -26.96
N PRO A 422 -1.04 10.21 -26.72
CA PRO A 422 -1.52 11.25 -27.62
C PRO A 422 -0.99 10.98 -29.05
N GLY A 423 -1.90 10.72 -30.01
CA GLY A 423 -1.53 10.40 -31.39
C GLY A 423 -1.22 8.92 -31.68
N GLY A 424 -1.39 8.02 -30.71
CA GLY A 424 -1.13 6.59 -30.87
C GLY A 424 0.35 6.20 -30.69
N TRP A 425 0.61 4.91 -30.51
CA TRP A 425 1.93 4.36 -30.18
C TRP A 425 3.05 4.74 -31.16
N GLU A 426 2.72 4.89 -32.45
CA GLU A 426 3.66 5.31 -33.48
C GLU A 426 4.18 6.74 -33.24
N ALA A 427 3.34 7.66 -32.77
CA ALA A 427 3.74 9.04 -32.45
C ALA A 427 4.62 9.12 -31.17
N ALA A 428 4.39 8.26 -30.17
CA ALA A 428 5.21 8.18 -28.95
C ALA A 428 6.68 7.86 -29.24
N SER A 429 6.94 6.94 -30.19
CA SER A 429 8.30 6.55 -30.57
C SER A 429 9.14 7.72 -31.14
N THR A 430 8.47 8.70 -31.77
CA THR A 430 9.11 9.89 -32.34
C THR A 430 9.24 11.06 -31.36
N GLN A 431 8.57 11.03 -30.21
CA GLN A 431 8.51 12.13 -29.22
C GLN A 431 9.31 11.88 -27.93
N GLY A 432 10.20 10.89 -27.93
CA GLY A 432 11.10 10.64 -26.79
C GLY A 432 10.43 9.97 -25.59
N VAL A 433 9.33 9.24 -25.80
CA VAL A 433 8.73 8.39 -24.76
C VAL A 433 9.73 7.30 -24.34
N ASP A 434 9.78 7.01 -23.03
CA ASP A 434 10.63 5.96 -22.45
C ASP A 434 10.52 4.66 -23.28
N GLN A 435 11.62 4.17 -23.83
CA GLN A 435 11.60 2.97 -24.69
C GLN A 435 11.08 1.74 -23.97
N ARG A 436 11.14 1.67 -22.63
CA ARG A 436 10.53 0.59 -21.84
C ARG A 436 9.01 0.54 -21.96
N VAL A 437 8.39 1.70 -22.26
CA VAL A 437 7.00 1.77 -22.68
C VAL A 437 6.89 1.23 -24.10
N VAL A 438 7.62 1.83 -25.06
CA VAL A 438 7.54 1.58 -26.52
C VAL A 438 7.74 0.10 -26.92
N ASP A 439 8.57 -0.65 -26.20
CA ASP A 439 8.85 -2.05 -26.49
C ASP A 439 7.70 -3.00 -26.08
N GLY A 440 6.60 -2.49 -25.52
CA GLY A 440 5.42 -3.30 -25.17
C GLY A 440 5.74 -4.41 -24.17
N ASP A 441 6.84 -4.27 -23.43
CA ASP A 441 7.41 -5.37 -22.68
C ASP A 441 6.74 -5.46 -21.31
N GLY A 442 5.52 -5.98 -21.32
CA GLY A 442 4.94 -6.65 -20.15
C GLY A 442 5.88 -7.72 -19.57
N ASN A 443 6.94 -8.12 -20.30
CA ASN A 443 8.04 -8.93 -19.78
C ASN A 443 8.92 -8.18 -18.76
N GLY A 444 9.03 -6.86 -18.81
CA GLY A 444 9.75 -6.07 -17.80
C GLY A 444 9.03 -6.12 -16.44
N ALA A 445 7.72 -5.88 -16.43
CA ALA A 445 6.88 -6.04 -15.24
C ALA A 445 6.82 -7.50 -14.76
N ARG A 446 6.76 -8.48 -15.67
CA ARG A 446 6.80 -9.93 -15.31
C ARG A 446 8.16 -10.38 -14.80
N ALA A 447 9.27 -9.86 -15.35
CA ALA A 447 10.62 -10.11 -14.86
C ALA A 447 10.86 -9.41 -13.50
N TRP A 448 10.25 -8.24 -13.29
CA TRP A 448 10.28 -7.52 -12.02
C TRP A 448 9.45 -8.25 -10.94
N LEU A 449 8.22 -8.68 -11.28
CA LEU A 449 7.38 -9.57 -10.45
C LEU A 449 8.11 -10.87 -10.10
N ALA A 450 8.80 -11.50 -11.05
CA ALA A 450 9.56 -12.73 -10.85
C ALA A 450 10.81 -12.52 -9.96
N ARG A 451 11.48 -11.36 -10.07
CA ARG A 451 12.62 -11.00 -9.21
C ARG A 451 12.21 -10.74 -7.76
N LEU A 452 11.07 -10.11 -7.53
CA LEU A 452 10.52 -9.88 -6.19
C LEU A 452 10.03 -11.18 -5.52
N TRP A 453 9.48 -12.12 -6.28
CA TRP A 453 9.06 -13.43 -5.76
C TRP A 453 10.24 -14.34 -5.41
N ASN A 454 11.30 -14.35 -6.24
CA ASN A 454 12.44 -15.25 -6.05
C ASN A 454 13.48 -14.76 -5.03
N GLY A 455 13.36 -13.53 -4.51
CA GLY A 455 14.26 -12.99 -3.47
C GLY A 455 14.23 -13.76 -2.14
N GLY A 456 13.20 -14.57 -1.90
CA GLY A 456 13.03 -15.39 -0.69
C GLY A 456 13.45 -16.87 -0.82
N GLN A 457 13.71 -17.36 -2.03
CA GLN A 457 14.23 -18.72 -2.24
C GLN A 457 15.62 -18.63 -2.88
N LYS A 458 16.65 -18.51 -2.04
CA LYS A 458 17.99 -18.92 -2.46
C LYS A 458 17.96 -20.44 -2.64
N GLU A 459 17.74 -20.88 -3.88
CA GLU A 459 18.29 -22.15 -4.33
C GLU A 459 19.82 -22.06 -4.13
N LYS A 460 20.34 -22.90 -3.23
CA LYS A 460 21.70 -23.38 -3.40
C LYS A 460 21.68 -24.13 -4.71
N ASP A 461 22.43 -23.67 -5.71
CA ASP A 461 23.31 -24.56 -6.45
C ASP A 461 24.36 -23.79 -7.23
N GLY A 462 25.56 -24.36 -7.20
CA GLY A 462 26.75 -23.80 -7.80
C GLY A 462 26.91 -24.13 -9.28
N SER A 463 27.94 -23.50 -9.84
CA SER A 463 28.60 -23.78 -11.11
C SER A 463 27.94 -23.23 -12.39
N GLY A 464 28.59 -22.19 -12.94
CA GLY A 464 29.32 -22.35 -14.19
C GLY A 464 28.59 -22.05 -15.50
N LEU A 465 29.09 -20.99 -16.14
CA LEU A 465 29.21 -20.77 -17.59
C LEU A 465 28.01 -20.25 -18.41
N VAL A 466 28.26 -19.05 -18.92
CA VAL A 466 27.57 -18.33 -20.00
C VAL A 466 27.75 -19.02 -21.35
N THR A 467 26.69 -19.16 -22.15
CA THR A 467 26.66 -18.81 -23.60
C THR A 467 25.21 -18.67 -24.11
N PRO A 468 24.91 -17.76 -25.07
CA PRO A 468 23.56 -17.53 -25.59
C PRO A 468 23.28 -18.21 -26.94
N ARG A 469 22.05 -18.68 -27.20
CA ARG A 469 21.54 -18.97 -28.55
C ARG A 469 20.00 -18.90 -28.69
N THR A 470 19.58 -17.92 -29.49
CA THR A 470 18.60 -17.94 -30.62
C THR A 470 17.39 -18.90 -30.65
N SER A 471 16.19 -18.30 -30.66
CA SER A 471 14.99 -18.52 -31.52
C SER A 471 14.65 -19.91 -32.11
N SER A 472 13.42 -20.38 -31.85
CA SER A 472 12.32 -20.58 -32.84
C SER A 472 11.39 -21.78 -32.52
N SER A 473 10.08 -21.48 -32.48
CA SER A 473 8.87 -22.30 -32.74
C SER A 473 8.44 -23.45 -31.79
N PRO A 474 7.11 -23.63 -31.55
CA PRO A 474 6.53 -24.56 -30.56
C PRO A 474 6.13 -25.93 -31.16
N PRO A 475 5.96 -26.98 -30.33
CA PRO A 475 4.66 -27.70 -30.25
C PRO A 475 4.44 -28.44 -28.89
N PRO A 476 3.51 -29.41 -28.75
CA PRO A 476 2.05 -29.30 -28.55
C PRO A 476 1.58 -29.88 -27.20
N GLU A 477 0.25 -29.83 -26.96
CA GLU A 477 -0.46 -30.45 -25.83
C GLU A 477 -0.01 -31.88 -25.47
N SER A 478 0.11 -32.19 -24.18
CA SER A 478 0.05 -33.57 -23.71
C SER A 478 -0.60 -33.71 -22.32
N ILE A 479 -1.36 -34.80 -22.25
CA ILE A 479 -2.21 -35.33 -21.18
C ILE A 479 -1.36 -35.79 -19.98
N VAL A 480 -1.80 -35.46 -18.76
CA VAL A 480 -1.19 -35.94 -17.51
C VAL A 480 -1.88 -37.24 -17.03
N PRO A 481 -1.16 -38.33 -16.73
CA PRO A 481 -1.73 -39.54 -16.12
C PRO A 481 -1.73 -39.48 -14.58
N PRO A 482 -2.60 -40.24 -13.88
CA PRO A 482 -2.78 -40.14 -12.43
C PRO A 482 -1.68 -40.90 -11.65
N GLY A 483 -1.17 -40.30 -10.57
CA GLY A 483 -0.26 -40.99 -9.64
C GLY A 483 0.66 -40.13 -8.75
N THR A 484 0.55 -38.80 -8.75
CA THR A 484 1.53 -37.92 -8.09
C THR A 484 1.27 -37.62 -6.60
N GLU A 485 0.09 -37.95 -6.05
CA GLU A 485 -0.20 -37.66 -4.63
C GLU A 485 0.45 -38.66 -3.66
N GLN A 486 0.63 -39.92 -4.06
CA GLN A 486 1.15 -40.97 -3.17
C GLN A 486 2.68 -40.85 -2.94
N ALA A 487 3.41 -40.46 -3.99
CA ALA A 487 4.86 -40.21 -3.90
C ALA A 487 5.22 -38.92 -3.14
N ALA A 488 4.29 -37.94 -3.08
CA ALA A 488 4.45 -36.74 -2.27
C ALA A 488 4.21 -37.01 -0.79
N ALA A 489 3.21 -37.84 -0.46
CA ALA A 489 2.93 -38.26 0.91
C ALA A 489 4.06 -39.07 1.54
N GLU A 490 4.63 -40.04 0.80
CA GLU A 490 5.75 -40.87 1.29
C GLU A 490 7.02 -40.03 1.53
N LYS A 491 7.25 -38.98 0.74
CA LYS A 491 8.39 -38.05 0.94
C LYS A 491 8.21 -37.16 2.16
N MET A 492 6.98 -36.73 2.46
CA MET A 492 6.70 -35.91 3.65
C MET A 492 6.82 -36.73 4.94
N GLU A 493 6.37 -37.99 4.93
CA GLU A 493 6.48 -38.88 6.09
C GLU A 493 7.95 -39.22 6.40
N ALA A 494 8.76 -39.50 5.38
CA ALA A 494 10.20 -39.73 5.55
C ALA A 494 10.96 -38.49 6.07
N MET A 495 10.48 -37.28 5.75
CA MET A 495 11.06 -36.02 6.23
C MET A 495 10.71 -35.78 7.70
N ALA A 496 9.45 -36.04 8.09
CA ALA A 496 9.00 -35.93 9.47
C ALA A 496 9.70 -36.93 10.41
N GLU A 497 9.94 -38.17 9.96
CA GLU A 497 10.71 -39.15 10.75
C GLU A 497 12.19 -38.77 10.93
N ARG A 498 12.75 -38.02 9.97
CA ARG A 498 14.14 -37.56 10.04
C ARG A 498 14.29 -36.41 11.04
N GLU A 499 13.36 -35.47 11.02
CA GLU A 499 13.31 -34.35 11.98
C GLU A 499 13.06 -34.84 13.41
N ALA A 500 12.20 -35.86 13.59
CA ALA A 500 11.98 -36.48 14.90
C ALA A 500 13.25 -37.13 15.46
N ARG A 501 14.04 -37.82 14.61
CA ARG A 501 15.32 -38.42 15.03
C ARG A 501 16.42 -37.39 15.33
N GLU A 502 16.41 -36.26 14.64
CA GLU A 502 17.34 -35.15 14.93
C GLU A 502 16.99 -34.43 16.24
N ALA A 503 15.70 -34.26 16.54
CA ALA A 503 15.24 -33.72 17.82
C ALA A 503 15.56 -34.65 19.01
N GLU A 504 15.48 -35.97 18.83
CA GLU A 504 15.82 -36.95 19.86
C GLU A 504 17.33 -37.00 20.15
N ARG A 505 18.17 -36.81 19.11
CA ARG A 505 19.63 -36.67 19.26
C ARG A 505 20.02 -35.37 19.98
N ALA A 506 19.32 -34.28 19.71
CA ALA A 506 19.54 -33.01 20.40
C ALA A 506 19.17 -33.09 21.90
N ALA A 507 18.18 -33.92 22.26
CA ALA A 507 17.78 -34.14 23.65
C ALA A 507 18.74 -35.03 24.46
N GLN A 508 19.56 -35.87 23.80
CA GLN A 508 20.51 -36.78 24.45
C GLN A 508 21.94 -36.22 24.54
N GLY A 509 22.24 -35.09 23.90
CA GLY A 509 23.59 -34.53 23.74
C GLY A 509 24.01 -33.46 24.77
N GLY A 510 23.66 -33.61 26.05
CA GLY A 510 23.96 -32.63 27.10
C GLY A 510 24.64 -33.21 28.33
N GLY A 511 25.85 -33.77 28.20
CA GLY A 511 26.65 -34.21 29.36
C GLY A 511 28.08 -34.64 29.03
N GLY A 512 29.06 -33.96 29.64
CA GLY A 512 30.48 -34.36 29.78
C GLY A 512 31.45 -33.65 28.83
N GLN A 513 32.67 -33.26 29.19
CA GLN A 513 33.41 -33.21 30.45
C GLN A 513 34.68 -32.38 30.15
N THR A 514 35.14 -31.58 31.11
CA THR A 514 36.40 -30.82 31.11
C THR A 514 37.63 -31.73 31.14
N GLN A 515 38.74 -31.28 30.53
CA GLN A 515 40.09 -31.77 30.83
C GLN A 515 41.01 -30.62 31.28
N ASP A 516 41.79 -30.93 32.31
CA ASP A 516 42.62 -30.08 33.17
C ASP A 516 43.79 -29.36 32.48
N LYS A 517 44.20 -28.23 33.06
CA LYS A 517 45.62 -27.92 33.37
C LYS A 517 45.75 -27.06 34.64
N GLU A 518 46.57 -27.56 35.56
CA GLU A 518 47.01 -26.97 36.83
C GLU A 518 47.88 -25.71 36.67
N GLY A 519 47.97 -24.89 37.75
CA GLY A 519 48.97 -23.84 37.88
C GLY A 519 48.81 -22.87 39.08
N GLU A 520 49.03 -23.38 40.30
CA GLU A 520 49.72 -22.77 41.47
C GLU A 520 49.53 -21.31 41.98
N LYS A 521 49.50 -21.23 43.34
CA LYS A 521 49.88 -20.16 44.33
C LYS A 521 48.74 -19.35 44.98
N ARG A 522 48.44 -19.59 46.28
CA ARG A 522 48.94 -18.93 47.54
C ARG A 522 48.41 -17.49 47.68
N GLU A 523 47.82 -16.98 48.78
CA GLU A 523 47.86 -17.24 50.24
C GLU A 523 46.67 -16.51 50.94
N ALA A 524 46.29 -17.00 52.15
CA ALA A 524 45.71 -16.39 53.39
C ALA A 524 44.89 -15.05 53.34
N GLU A 525 43.83 -14.79 54.13
CA GLU A 525 43.58 -14.95 55.59
C GLU A 525 42.04 -15.02 55.84
N GLU A 526 41.53 -16.01 56.58
CA GLU A 526 41.08 -15.99 58.00
C GLU A 526 39.83 -15.16 58.38
N GLY A 527 38.81 -15.84 58.92
CA GLY A 527 37.64 -15.24 59.59
C GLY A 527 36.41 -16.16 59.75
N THR A 528 36.52 -17.17 60.64
CA THR A 528 35.48 -17.88 61.45
C THR A 528 34.02 -17.37 61.41
N ALA A 529 32.92 -18.14 61.57
CA ALA A 529 32.61 -19.56 61.78
C ALA A 529 31.07 -19.74 61.71
N GLY A 530 30.55 -20.93 61.40
CA GLY A 530 29.13 -21.27 61.59
C GLY A 530 28.60 -22.35 60.64
N ASP A 531 28.73 -23.61 61.03
CA ASP A 531 28.26 -24.82 60.33
C ASP A 531 26.75 -25.09 60.59
N THR A 532 25.97 -25.32 59.53
CA THR A 532 25.02 -26.44 59.38
C THR A 532 24.26 -26.34 58.04
N ARG A 533 24.49 -27.32 57.15
CA ARG A 533 23.71 -27.64 55.93
C ARG A 533 22.37 -28.35 56.32
N PRO A 534 21.32 -28.45 55.45
CA PRO A 534 21.45 -28.91 54.06
C PRO A 534 20.47 -28.36 52.98
N GLU A 535 20.85 -28.68 51.74
CA GLU A 535 20.04 -29.01 50.55
C GLU A 535 19.22 -27.97 49.75
N THR A 536 19.69 -27.79 48.52
CA THR A 536 19.12 -27.04 47.40
C THR A 536 17.89 -27.73 46.80
N ARG A 537 16.76 -27.02 46.75
CA ARG A 537 15.54 -27.44 46.05
C ARG A 537 15.35 -26.60 44.77
N GLY A 538 15.90 -27.09 43.65
CA GLY A 538 15.85 -26.41 42.34
C GLY A 538 15.19 -27.20 41.21
N GLY A 539 14.58 -28.36 41.48
CA GLY A 539 13.99 -29.23 40.45
C GLY A 539 12.45 -29.33 40.43
N ASP A 540 11.78 -28.95 41.51
CA ASP A 540 10.35 -29.29 41.72
C ASP A 540 9.35 -28.34 41.02
N ALA A 541 9.74 -27.12 40.65
CA ALA A 541 8.82 -26.14 40.07
C ALA A 541 8.55 -26.38 38.57
N LEU A 542 9.56 -26.80 37.81
CA LEU A 542 9.44 -26.99 36.36
C LEU A 542 8.67 -28.26 36.00
N VAL A 543 8.79 -29.32 36.81
CA VAL A 543 8.04 -30.58 36.64
C VAL A 543 6.56 -30.37 36.95
N ARG A 544 6.23 -29.58 37.98
CA ARG A 544 4.84 -29.23 38.32
C ARG A 544 4.18 -28.36 37.24
N LEU A 545 4.93 -27.44 36.62
CA LEU A 545 4.41 -26.61 35.53
C LEU A 545 4.17 -27.42 34.24
N LYS A 546 5.06 -28.37 33.92
CA LYS A 546 4.89 -29.27 32.77
C LYS A 546 3.73 -30.25 32.94
N MET A 547 3.53 -30.78 34.15
CA MET A 547 2.37 -31.65 34.44
C MET A 547 1.04 -30.90 34.38
N ALA A 548 0.99 -29.64 34.81
CA ALA A 548 -0.19 -28.79 34.68
C ALA A 548 -0.53 -28.48 33.21
N TRP A 549 0.48 -28.24 32.37
CA TRP A 549 0.30 -28.01 30.93
C TRP A 549 -0.18 -29.27 30.21
N LEU A 550 0.36 -30.45 30.55
CA LEU A 550 -0.07 -31.72 29.97
C LEU A 550 -1.53 -32.06 30.35
N ALA A 551 -1.94 -31.76 31.59
CA ALA A 551 -3.33 -31.95 32.03
C ALA A 551 -4.32 -31.05 31.25
N VAL A 552 -3.93 -29.80 30.93
CA VAL A 552 -4.75 -28.90 30.10
C VAL A 552 -4.87 -29.41 28.68
N VAL A 553 -3.78 -29.85 28.06
CA VAL A 553 -3.80 -30.39 26.68
C VAL A 553 -4.64 -31.65 26.56
N VAL A 554 -4.52 -32.59 27.52
CA VAL A 554 -5.33 -33.81 27.54
C VAL A 554 -6.82 -33.50 27.74
N THR A 555 -7.15 -32.49 28.55
CA THR A 555 -8.55 -32.06 28.77
C THR A 555 -9.14 -31.39 27.52
N VAL A 556 -8.36 -30.57 26.81
CA VAL A 556 -8.80 -29.93 25.56
C VAL A 556 -9.01 -30.97 24.45
N LEU A 557 -8.12 -31.96 24.34
CA LEU A 557 -8.25 -33.06 23.37
C LEU A 557 -9.45 -33.98 23.69
N ALA A 558 -9.70 -34.26 24.97
CA ALA A 558 -10.85 -35.06 25.39
C ALA A 558 -12.21 -34.37 25.14
N LEU A 559 -12.24 -33.02 25.13
CA LEU A 559 -13.43 -32.23 24.82
C LEU A 559 -13.67 -32.07 23.31
N TRP A 560 -12.63 -32.14 22.49
CA TRP A 560 -12.72 -31.98 21.03
C TRP A 560 -13.02 -33.27 20.27
N LEU A 561 -12.57 -34.42 20.78
CA LEU A 561 -12.75 -35.71 20.09
C LEU A 561 -14.23 -36.11 19.85
N PRO A 562 -15.16 -35.90 20.79
CA PRO A 562 -16.58 -36.20 20.58
C PRO A 562 -17.25 -35.27 19.56
N ALA A 563 -16.85 -33.99 19.52
CA ALA A 563 -17.38 -32.99 18.60
C ALA A 563 -16.92 -33.26 17.15
N TYR A 564 -15.68 -33.71 16.98
CA TYR A 564 -15.14 -34.08 15.67
C TYR A 564 -15.76 -35.38 15.12
N GLN A 565 -16.03 -36.38 15.98
CA GLN A 565 -16.76 -37.56 15.56
C GLN A 565 -18.24 -37.25 15.22
N ALA A 566 -18.91 -36.36 15.95
CA ALA A 566 -20.27 -35.93 15.61
C ALA A 566 -20.35 -35.21 14.25
N ALA A 567 -19.33 -34.42 13.88
CA ALA A 567 -19.26 -33.76 12.58
C ALA A 567 -19.05 -34.75 11.41
N LEU A 568 -18.28 -35.82 11.62
CA LEU A 568 -18.05 -36.87 10.61
C LEU A 568 -19.28 -37.77 10.40
N TRP A 569 -20.07 -38.05 11.44
CA TRP A 569 -21.35 -38.77 11.30
C TRP A 569 -22.47 -37.89 10.72
N GLY A 570 -22.47 -36.58 11.01
CA GLY A 570 -23.42 -35.61 10.44
C GLY A 570 -23.27 -35.43 8.93
N PHE A 571 -22.05 -35.45 8.40
CA PHE A 571 -21.79 -35.37 6.96
C PHE A 571 -22.18 -36.65 6.21
N GLY A 572 -22.09 -37.83 6.85
CA GLY A 572 -22.53 -39.11 6.26
C GLY A 572 -24.05 -39.22 6.06
N LEU A 573 -24.85 -38.61 6.94
CA LEU A 573 -26.31 -38.70 6.87
C LEU A 573 -26.93 -37.78 5.79
N VAL A 574 -26.28 -36.64 5.49
CA VAL A 574 -26.74 -35.69 4.47
C VAL A 574 -26.50 -36.21 3.04
N VAL A 575 -25.46 -37.02 2.85
CA VAL A 575 -25.15 -37.63 1.53
C VAL A 575 -26.06 -38.83 1.21
N LEU A 576 -26.65 -39.48 2.22
CA LEU A 576 -27.60 -40.60 2.03
C LEU A 576 -29.05 -40.13 1.80
N LEU A 577 -29.44 -38.93 2.24
CA LEU A 577 -30.80 -38.40 2.07
C LEU A 577 -31.05 -37.74 0.69
N PHE A 578 -30.02 -37.42 -0.08
CA PHE A 578 -30.17 -36.81 -1.42
C PHE A 578 -30.12 -37.79 -2.60
N ARG A 579 -30.00 -39.10 -2.35
CA ARG A 579 -29.91 -40.14 -3.41
C ARG A 579 -31.17 -41.00 -3.61
N GLY A 580 -32.29 -40.62 -3.01
CA GLY A 580 -33.56 -41.37 -3.10
C GLY A 580 -34.77 -40.50 -3.43
N LYS A 581 -34.79 -39.82 -4.57
CA LYS A 581 -36.05 -39.30 -5.19
C LYS A 581 -35.84 -38.84 -6.65
N ARG A 582 -35.65 -39.80 -7.55
CA ARG A 582 -36.08 -39.70 -8.97
C ARG A 582 -36.55 -41.08 -9.41
N GLY A 583 -37.85 -41.21 -9.65
CA GLY A 583 -38.52 -42.42 -10.10
C GLY A 583 -39.98 -42.41 -9.67
N GLY A 584 -40.87 -42.03 -10.58
CA GLY A 584 -42.32 -41.86 -10.38
C GLY A 584 -42.84 -40.65 -11.12
#